data_AF-A0A4Y2HH36-F1
#
_entry.id   AF-A0A4Y2HH36-F1
#
_cell.length_a   1.000
_cell.length_b   1.000
_cell.length_c   1.000
_cell.angle_alpha   90.00
_cell.angle_beta   90.00
_cell.angle_gamma   90.00
#
_symmetry.space_group_name_H-M   'P 1'
#
loop_
_entity.id
_entity.type
_entity.pdbx_description
1 polymer ?
#
loop_
_entity_poly.entity_id
_entity_poly.type
_entity_poly.pdbx_seq_one_letter_code
_entity_poly.pdbx_strand_id
1 'polypeptide(L)'
;MSFLSPQYKSRGAFRVLCDSYVTRESGTGAVHQAPYFGEDDYRVCLANGVITKEQEIVCPLDLSGKFVDPVVDFKGQYVKDADKNIIKHLKSIGRLVHQGSTKHSYPFCWRSETPLIYRAVPSWFIRVEHMRDQLVAANQETYWVPDFVKEKRFGNWLCEARDWAVSRNRYWGTPIPLWISDDGEE
;
A
#
# COMPACT_ATOMS: atom_id res chain seq x y z
N MET A 1 11.54 18.44 8.09
CA MET A 1 10.12 17.95 8.19
C MET A 1 8.98 18.98 7.99
N SER A 2 9.21 20.28 7.70
CA SER A 2 8.09 21.28 7.61
C SER A 2 7.49 21.49 6.21
N PHE A 3 7.90 20.73 5.20
CA PHE A 3 7.74 21.15 3.80
C PHE A 3 6.36 20.87 3.18
N LEU A 4 5.51 20.10 3.85
CA LEU A 4 4.18 19.71 3.34
C LEU A 4 3.01 20.29 4.16
N SER A 5 3.27 20.93 5.31
CA SER A 5 2.22 21.14 6.31
C SER A 5 1.13 22.16 5.95
N PRO A 6 1.38 23.31 5.29
CA PRO A 6 0.34 24.35 5.17
C PRO A 6 -0.80 23.95 4.23
N GLN A 7 -0.46 23.37 3.07
CA GLN A 7 -1.43 23.02 2.03
C GLN A 7 -2.29 21.80 2.40
N TYR A 8 -1.73 20.80 3.09
CA TYR A 8 -2.54 19.69 3.59
C TYR A 8 -3.38 20.08 4.80
N LYS A 9 -2.89 21.00 5.65
CA LYS A 9 -3.66 21.49 6.81
C LYS A 9 -4.91 22.26 6.38
N SER A 10 -4.84 23.09 5.33
CA SER A 10 -6.02 23.78 4.79
C SER A 10 -7.07 22.83 4.20
N ARG A 11 -6.64 21.63 3.77
CA ARG A 11 -7.52 20.55 3.28
C ARG A 11 -8.05 19.63 4.38
N GLY A 12 -7.82 19.96 5.66
CA GLY A 12 -8.33 19.18 6.79
C GLY A 12 -7.47 17.98 7.19
N ALA A 13 -6.21 17.91 6.75
CA ALA A 13 -5.24 16.92 7.23
C ALA A 13 -4.71 17.25 8.64
N PHE A 14 -3.92 16.33 9.21
CA PHE A 14 -3.33 16.45 10.56
C PHE A 14 -4.35 16.57 11.70
N ARG A 15 -5.44 15.80 11.61
CA ARG A 15 -6.45 15.64 12.65
C ARG A 15 -6.58 14.17 13.05
N VAL A 16 -7.22 13.92 14.19
CA VAL A 16 -7.56 12.57 14.64
C VAL A 16 -8.81 12.10 13.91
N LEU A 17 -8.78 10.87 13.41
CA LEU A 17 -9.90 10.19 12.77
C LEU A 17 -10.26 8.95 13.60
N CYS A 18 -11.53 8.55 13.52
CA CYS A 18 -12.02 7.34 14.17
C CYS A 18 -12.37 6.30 13.10
N ASP A 19 -11.91 5.06 13.30
CA ASP A 19 -12.26 3.92 12.47
C ASP A 19 -12.23 2.64 13.33
N SER A 20 -12.89 1.58 12.88
CA SER A 20 -13.04 0.33 13.63
C SER A 20 -11.90 -0.67 13.43
N TYR A 21 -10.97 -0.43 12.49
CA TYR A 21 -9.85 -1.36 12.25
C TYR A 21 -8.79 -1.36 13.37
N VAL A 22 -8.75 -0.32 14.21
CA VAL A 22 -7.77 -0.20 15.28
C VAL A 22 -8.15 -1.10 16.45
N THR A 23 -7.28 -2.05 16.80
CA THR A 23 -7.49 -2.98 17.91
C THR A 23 -6.75 -2.56 19.17
N ARG A 24 -7.12 -3.16 20.31
CA ARG A 24 -6.45 -2.96 21.61
C ARG A 24 -5.26 -3.89 21.84
N GLU A 25 -5.00 -4.79 20.91
CA GLU A 25 -4.05 -5.90 21.09
C GLU A 25 -2.61 -5.50 20.77
N SER A 26 -2.41 -4.42 20.00
CA SER A 26 -1.09 -4.00 19.54
C SER A 26 -0.95 -2.49 19.48
N GLY A 27 0.27 -1.99 19.72
CA GLY A 27 0.59 -0.57 19.67
C GLY A 27 0.00 0.22 20.84
N THR A 28 -0.46 1.44 20.56
CA THR A 28 -0.93 2.40 21.56
C THR A 28 -2.44 2.67 21.48
N GLY A 29 -3.15 1.98 20.59
CA GLY A 29 -4.54 2.31 20.25
C GLY A 29 -4.70 3.55 19.35
N ALA A 30 -3.60 4.14 18.88
CA ALA A 30 -3.58 5.19 17.87
C ALA A 30 -2.60 4.82 16.75
N VAL A 31 -3.02 4.94 15.50
CA VAL A 31 -2.25 4.50 14.33
C VAL A 31 -1.91 5.72 13.47
N HIS A 32 -0.63 5.87 13.11
CA HIS A 32 -0.20 6.87 12.14
C HIS A 32 -0.79 6.53 10.76
N GLN A 33 -1.20 7.54 10.01
CA GLN A 33 -1.84 7.36 8.70
C GLN A 33 -0.94 7.90 7.58
N ALA A 34 -0.58 7.01 6.65
CA ALA A 34 0.17 7.29 5.44
C ALA A 34 -0.60 6.74 4.22
N PRO A 35 -1.54 7.51 3.64
CA PRO A 35 -2.57 7.00 2.73
C PRO A 35 -2.07 6.28 1.48
N TYR A 36 -0.84 6.55 1.05
CA TYR A 36 -0.25 5.95 -0.15
C TYR A 36 0.66 4.75 0.15
N PHE A 37 0.70 4.28 1.40
CA PHE A 37 1.54 3.17 1.87
C PHE A 37 0.75 2.07 2.60
N GLY A 38 -0.57 2.22 2.76
CA GLY A 38 -1.45 1.23 3.37
C GLY A 38 -2.88 1.32 2.82
N GLU A 39 -3.55 0.18 2.69
CA GLU A 39 -4.92 0.10 2.16
C GLU A 39 -5.94 0.73 3.13
N ASP A 40 -5.86 0.40 4.41
CA ASP A 40 -6.71 1.01 5.43
C ASP A 40 -6.46 2.51 5.56
N ASP A 41 -5.20 2.94 5.52
CA ASP A 41 -4.82 4.35 5.55
C ASP A 41 -5.46 5.12 4.37
N TYR A 42 -5.43 4.51 3.17
CA TYR A 42 -6.09 5.07 1.99
C TYR A 42 -7.60 5.19 2.20
N ARG A 43 -8.25 4.10 2.62
CA ARG A 43 -9.70 4.02 2.85
C ARG A 43 -10.17 5.04 3.87
N VAL A 44 -9.51 5.11 5.03
CA VAL A 44 -9.89 6.01 6.14
C VAL A 44 -9.69 7.47 5.74
N CYS A 45 -8.57 7.81 5.12
CA CYS A 45 -8.32 9.17 4.68
C CYS A 45 -9.25 9.61 3.54
N LEU A 46 -9.61 8.70 2.63
CA LEU A 46 -10.58 8.97 1.56
C LEU A 46 -11.99 9.19 2.13
N ALA A 47 -12.45 8.30 3.02
CA ALA A 47 -13.78 8.40 3.63
C ALA A 47 -13.96 9.70 4.45
N ASN A 48 -12.87 10.21 5.02
CA ASN A 48 -12.86 11.45 5.80
C ASN A 48 -12.44 12.69 4.99
N GLY A 49 -12.32 12.59 3.66
CA GLY A 49 -12.00 13.71 2.78
C GLY A 49 -10.60 14.31 2.98
N VAL A 50 -9.69 13.59 3.62
CA VAL A 50 -8.28 14.02 3.77
C VAL A 50 -7.54 13.89 2.44
N ILE A 51 -7.91 12.90 1.63
CA ILE A 51 -7.48 12.73 0.24
C ILE A 51 -8.70 12.62 -0.67
N THR A 52 -8.51 12.92 -1.96
CA THR A 52 -9.52 12.68 -3.00
C THR A 52 -8.97 11.69 -4.04
N LYS A 53 -9.84 11.06 -4.82
CA LYS A 53 -9.41 10.06 -5.83
C LYS A 53 -8.61 10.69 -6.96
N GLU A 54 -8.93 11.94 -7.27
CA GLU A 54 -8.34 12.73 -8.36
C GLU A 54 -7.06 13.47 -7.92
N GLN A 55 -6.66 13.32 -6.65
CA GLN A 55 -5.46 13.97 -6.14
C GLN A 55 -4.20 13.24 -6.58
N GLU A 56 -3.17 14.02 -6.89
CA GLU A 56 -1.83 13.51 -7.11
C GLU A 56 -1.32 12.67 -5.93
N ILE A 57 -0.72 11.52 -6.24
CA ILE A 57 -0.17 10.59 -5.26
C ILE A 57 1.03 11.24 -4.56
N VAL A 58 0.93 11.39 -3.24
CA VAL A 58 2.01 11.93 -2.43
C VAL A 58 2.94 10.79 -2.02
N CYS A 59 3.95 10.53 -2.82
CA CYS A 59 4.97 9.53 -2.51
C CYS A 59 6.39 10.12 -2.56
N PRO A 60 7.10 10.24 -1.42
CA PRO A 60 8.46 10.75 -1.40
C PRO A 60 9.50 9.69 -1.79
N LEU A 61 9.14 8.63 -2.53
CA LEU A 61 10.05 7.56 -2.94
C LEU A 61 10.06 7.39 -4.45
N ASP A 62 11.26 7.24 -5.02
CA ASP A 62 11.43 6.87 -6.43
C ASP A 62 11.11 5.39 -6.71
N LEU A 63 11.27 4.95 -7.97
CA LEU A 63 11.05 3.56 -8.38
C LEU A 63 12.05 2.56 -7.75
N SER A 64 13.18 3.04 -7.23
CA SER A 64 14.19 2.23 -6.54
C SER A 64 13.97 2.20 -5.02
N GLY A 65 12.91 2.83 -4.51
CA GLY A 65 12.63 2.92 -3.08
C GLY A 65 13.56 3.88 -2.33
N LYS A 66 14.13 4.87 -3.02
CA LYS A 66 14.97 5.92 -2.42
C LYS A 66 14.18 7.21 -2.23
N PHE A 67 14.48 7.94 -1.16
CA PHE A 67 13.83 9.21 -0.88
C PHE A 67 14.15 10.27 -1.94
N VAL A 68 13.13 11.01 -2.36
CA VAL A 68 13.21 12.12 -3.31
C VAL A 68 12.57 13.38 -2.72
N ASP A 69 12.60 14.48 -3.47
CA ASP A 69 11.90 15.70 -3.09
C ASP A 69 10.41 15.40 -2.86
N PRO A 70 9.75 16.02 -1.85
CA PRO A 70 10.25 17.12 -1.03
C PRO A 70 11.03 16.68 0.24
N VAL A 71 11.33 15.39 0.42
CA VAL A 71 12.04 14.88 1.60
C VAL A 71 13.55 15.03 1.43
N VAL A 72 14.06 16.20 1.78
CA VAL A 72 15.49 16.55 1.64
C VAL A 72 16.39 15.89 2.69
N ASP A 73 15.88 15.68 3.90
CA ASP A 73 16.64 15.19 5.07
C ASP A 73 17.27 13.80 4.83
N PHE A 74 16.63 12.98 3.98
CA PHE A 74 17.03 11.60 3.68
C PHE A 74 17.19 11.32 2.18
N LYS A 75 17.26 12.37 1.35
CA LYS A 75 17.27 12.27 -0.12
C LYS A 75 18.36 11.31 -0.61
N GLY A 76 18.01 10.43 -1.55
CA GLY A 76 18.88 9.42 -2.14
C GLY A 76 19.12 8.17 -1.28
N GLN A 77 18.66 8.15 -0.03
CA GLN A 77 18.79 6.97 0.83
C GLN A 77 17.66 5.98 0.54
N TYR A 78 18.00 4.69 0.53
CA TYR A 78 17.00 3.62 0.44
C TYR A 78 16.14 3.60 1.72
N VAL A 79 14.84 3.34 1.56
CA VAL A 79 13.84 3.47 2.63
C VAL A 79 14.22 2.73 3.93
N LYS A 80 14.79 1.52 3.84
CA LYS A 80 15.20 0.75 5.03
C LYS A 80 16.50 1.26 5.67
N ASP A 81 17.41 1.82 4.87
CA ASP A 81 18.64 2.40 5.41
C ASP A 81 18.36 3.71 6.15
N ALA A 82 17.34 4.45 5.69
CA ALA A 82 16.90 5.69 6.30
C ALA A 82 16.28 5.49 7.69
N ASP A 83 15.74 4.30 8.02
CA ASP A 83 15.08 4.03 9.32
C ASP A 83 15.96 4.45 10.51
N LYS A 84 17.25 4.11 10.49
CA LYS A 84 18.19 4.47 11.57
C LYS A 84 18.39 5.97 11.68
N ASN A 85 18.45 6.67 10.54
CA ASN A 85 18.65 8.11 10.48
C ASN A 85 17.38 8.87 10.90
N ILE A 86 16.20 8.38 10.52
CA ILE A 86 14.90 8.91 10.96
C ILE A 86 14.77 8.79 12.48
N ILE A 87 15.09 7.62 13.05
CA ILE A 87 15.06 7.42 14.52
C ILE A 87 16.00 8.40 15.22
N LYS A 88 17.24 8.55 14.71
CA LYS A 88 18.22 9.50 15.26
C LYS A 88 17.71 10.95 15.20
N HIS A 89 17.11 11.34 14.08
CA HIS A 89 16.51 12.67 13.92
C HIS A 89 15.37 12.89 14.92
N LEU A 90 14.40 11.97 15.02
CA LEU A 90 13.29 12.05 15.97
C LEU A 90 13.76 12.13 17.42
N LYS A 91 14.84 11.41 17.76
CA LYS A 91 15.50 11.50 19.07
C LYS A 91 16.10 12.88 19.31
N SER A 92 16.81 13.45 18.33
CA SER A 92 17.43 14.78 18.49
C SER A 92 16.43 15.92 18.70
N ILE A 93 15.22 15.80 18.15
CA ILE A 93 14.15 16.81 18.32
C ILE A 93 13.24 16.51 19.52
N GLY A 94 13.57 15.51 20.34
CA GLY A 94 12.82 15.16 21.55
C GLY A 94 11.41 14.60 21.28
N ARG A 95 11.14 14.08 20.08
CA ARG A 95 9.84 13.52 19.68
C ARG A 95 9.77 11.99 19.76
N LEU A 96 10.87 11.33 20.14
CA LEU A 96 10.94 9.89 20.33
C LEU A 96 10.60 9.53 21.79
N VAL A 97 9.45 8.87 22.02
CA VAL A 97 9.00 8.46 23.36
C VAL A 97 9.57 7.10 23.76
N HIS A 98 9.57 6.13 22.84
CA HIS A 98 10.04 4.77 23.09
C HIS A 98 10.71 4.19 21.84
N GLN A 99 11.74 3.36 22.02
CA GLN A 99 12.42 2.64 20.97
C GLN A 99 12.64 1.18 21.41
N GLY A 100 12.18 0.23 20.60
CA GLY A 100 12.31 -1.21 20.84
C GLY A 100 12.50 -1.98 19.53
N SER A 101 12.75 -3.28 19.63
CA SER A 101 12.86 -4.20 18.49
C SER A 101 11.80 -5.28 18.60
N THR A 102 11.13 -5.58 17.47
CA THR A 102 10.05 -6.56 17.42
C THR A 102 10.29 -7.57 16.32
N LYS A 103 10.24 -8.86 16.66
CA LYS A 103 10.30 -9.95 15.67
C LYS A 103 8.89 -10.23 15.14
N HIS A 104 8.71 -10.11 13.83
CA HIS A 104 7.44 -10.37 13.16
C HIS A 104 7.70 -10.91 11.75
N SER A 105 6.64 -11.44 11.10
CA SER A 105 6.69 -11.84 9.70
C SER A 105 6.58 -10.62 8.80
N TYR A 106 7.45 -10.51 7.79
CA TYR A 106 7.45 -9.40 6.84
C TYR A 106 7.46 -9.95 5.41
N PRO A 107 6.74 -9.34 4.46
CA PRO A 107 6.71 -9.82 3.08
C PRO A 107 8.02 -9.51 2.34
N PHE A 108 8.54 -10.52 1.63
CA PHE A 108 9.74 -10.41 0.79
C PHE A 108 9.41 -10.77 -0.65
N CYS A 109 10.16 -10.19 -1.58
CA CYS A 109 10.09 -10.58 -2.98
C CYS A 109 10.51 -12.04 -3.13
N TRP A 110 9.63 -12.87 -3.69
CA TRP A 110 9.86 -14.31 -3.85
C TRP A 110 11.04 -14.68 -4.77
N ARG A 111 11.54 -13.72 -5.57
CA ARG A 111 12.66 -13.93 -6.50
C ARG A 111 13.97 -13.30 -6.03
N SER A 112 13.93 -12.08 -5.50
CA SER A 112 15.14 -11.32 -5.12
C SER A 112 15.39 -11.30 -3.62
N GLU A 113 14.48 -11.83 -2.80
CA GLU A 113 14.57 -11.82 -1.33
C GLU A 113 14.68 -10.40 -0.73
N THR A 114 14.35 -9.37 -1.50
CA THR A 114 14.33 -7.97 -1.05
C THR A 114 13.02 -7.68 -0.31
N PRO A 115 13.04 -6.87 0.77
CA PRO A 115 11.84 -6.53 1.52
C PRO A 115 10.86 -5.74 0.65
N LEU A 116 9.59 -6.14 0.64
CA LEU A 116 8.55 -5.44 -0.10
C LEU A 116 8.06 -4.21 0.67
N ILE A 117 7.66 -3.19 -0.07
CA ILE A 117 6.97 -2.01 0.48
C ILE A 117 5.63 -1.86 -0.24
N TYR A 118 4.60 -1.53 0.51
CA TYR A 118 3.32 -1.12 -0.06
C TYR A 118 3.43 0.33 -0.50
N ARG A 119 3.08 0.59 -1.76
CA ARG A 119 3.10 1.94 -2.33
C ARG A 119 2.00 2.04 -3.39
N ALA A 120 1.28 3.15 -3.40
CA ALA A 120 0.37 3.48 -4.48
C ALA A 120 1.16 3.70 -5.78
N VAL A 121 0.88 2.88 -6.79
CA VAL A 121 1.47 2.97 -8.13
C VAL A 121 0.33 2.84 -9.13
N PRO A 122 0.27 3.66 -10.20
CA PRO A 122 -0.70 3.47 -11.26
C PRO A 122 -0.54 2.06 -11.85
N SER A 123 -1.63 1.31 -11.92
CA SER A 123 -1.66 -0.05 -12.44
C SER A 123 -2.98 -0.30 -13.15
N TRP A 124 -2.94 -1.13 -14.19
CA TRP A 124 -4.14 -1.69 -14.80
C TRP A 124 -4.65 -2.88 -13.99
N PHE A 125 -5.96 -2.91 -13.78
CA PHE A 125 -6.65 -3.94 -13.03
C PHE A 125 -7.71 -4.61 -13.88
N ILE A 126 -7.87 -5.92 -13.71
CA ILE A 126 -9.07 -6.63 -14.17
C ILE A 126 -10.04 -6.68 -13.00
N ARG A 127 -11.28 -6.27 -13.25
CA ARG A 127 -12.34 -6.31 -12.26
C ARG A 127 -12.76 -7.75 -11.99
N VAL A 128 -12.37 -8.30 -10.84
CA VAL A 128 -12.64 -9.69 -10.41
C VAL A 128 -13.70 -9.72 -9.32
N GLU A 129 -13.83 -8.67 -8.50
CA GLU A 129 -14.73 -8.71 -7.33
C GLU A 129 -16.19 -9.02 -7.70
N HIS A 130 -16.63 -8.59 -8.89
CA HIS A 130 -18.00 -8.79 -9.37
C HIS A 130 -18.33 -10.24 -9.77
N MET A 131 -17.31 -11.07 -10.03
CA MET A 131 -17.47 -12.46 -10.48
C MET A 131 -17.08 -13.49 -9.42
N ARG A 132 -16.84 -13.06 -8.18
CA ARG A 132 -16.45 -13.95 -7.06
C ARG A 132 -17.39 -15.15 -6.90
N ASP A 133 -18.69 -14.91 -6.85
CA ASP A 133 -19.68 -15.97 -6.64
C ASP A 133 -19.67 -16.99 -7.77
N GLN A 134 -19.47 -16.54 -9.02
CA GLN A 134 -19.34 -17.41 -10.19
C GLN A 134 -18.06 -18.26 -10.13
N LEU A 135 -16.93 -17.66 -9.69
CA LEU A 135 -15.67 -18.38 -9.52
C LEU A 135 -15.77 -19.46 -8.43
N VAL A 136 -16.45 -19.16 -7.32
CA VAL A 136 -16.69 -20.13 -6.24
C VAL A 136 -17.58 -21.27 -6.73
N ALA A 137 -18.67 -20.97 -7.45
CA ALA A 137 -19.55 -21.99 -8.04
C ALA A 137 -18.79 -22.89 -9.03
N ALA A 138 -18.02 -22.31 -9.95
CA ALA A 138 -17.19 -23.08 -10.89
C ALA A 138 -16.13 -23.95 -10.18
N ASN A 139 -15.53 -23.44 -9.09
CA ASN A 139 -14.61 -24.23 -8.29
C ASN A 139 -15.30 -25.43 -7.63
N GLN A 140 -16.58 -25.30 -7.20
CA GLN A 140 -17.37 -26.40 -6.64
C GLN A 140 -17.66 -27.50 -7.65
N GLU A 141 -17.76 -27.19 -8.94
CA GLU A 141 -17.95 -28.18 -10.01
C GLU A 141 -16.64 -28.90 -10.40
N THR A 142 -15.49 -28.37 -9.98
CA THR A 142 -14.18 -28.91 -10.34
C THR A 142 -13.77 -30.06 -9.40
N TYR A 143 -13.14 -31.10 -9.95
CA TYR A 143 -12.55 -32.19 -9.17
C TYR A 143 -11.11 -31.85 -8.75
N TRP A 144 -10.82 -31.97 -7.45
CA TRP A 144 -9.51 -31.65 -6.88
C TRP A 144 -8.95 -32.85 -6.14
N VAL A 145 -7.64 -33.06 -6.24
CA VAL A 145 -6.94 -34.03 -5.38
C VAL A 145 -5.79 -33.30 -4.70
N PRO A 146 -5.77 -33.21 -3.35
CA PRO A 146 -6.79 -33.67 -2.38
C PRO A 146 -7.96 -32.67 -2.17
N ASP A 147 -9.13 -33.18 -1.80
CA ASP A 147 -10.38 -32.41 -1.67
C ASP A 147 -10.29 -31.18 -0.76
N PHE A 148 -9.54 -31.25 0.33
CA PHE A 148 -9.44 -30.13 1.28
C PHE A 148 -8.85 -28.85 0.65
N VAL A 149 -8.09 -28.98 -0.45
CA VAL A 149 -7.50 -27.83 -1.15
C VAL A 149 -8.59 -27.01 -1.83
N LYS A 150 -9.58 -27.69 -2.43
CA LYS A 150 -10.74 -27.07 -3.10
C LYS A 150 -11.52 -26.18 -2.14
N GLU A 151 -11.87 -26.72 -0.98
CA GLU A 151 -12.74 -26.04 -0.03
C GLU A 151 -11.99 -25.02 0.82
N LYS A 152 -10.80 -25.38 1.32
CA LYS A 152 -10.10 -24.54 2.31
C LYS A 152 -9.12 -23.58 1.67
N ARG A 153 -8.12 -24.09 0.95
CA ARG A 153 -7.02 -23.22 0.48
C ARG A 153 -7.47 -22.34 -0.68
N PHE A 154 -7.96 -22.96 -1.75
CA PHE A 154 -8.36 -22.24 -2.95
C PHE A 154 -9.74 -21.61 -2.78
N GLY A 155 -10.69 -22.32 -2.17
CA GLY A 155 -12.03 -21.82 -1.86
C GLY A 155 -12.01 -20.54 -1.02
N ASN A 156 -11.34 -20.54 0.14
CA ASN A 156 -11.26 -19.32 0.97
C ASN A 156 -10.56 -18.17 0.25
N TRP A 157 -9.53 -18.46 -0.56
CA TRP A 157 -8.85 -17.44 -1.34
C TRP A 157 -9.76 -16.80 -2.41
N LEU A 158 -10.60 -17.60 -3.07
CA LEU A 158 -11.58 -17.10 -4.05
C LEU A 158 -12.65 -16.22 -3.39
N CYS A 159 -13.12 -16.57 -2.20
CA CYS A 159 -14.11 -15.78 -1.46
C CYS A 159 -13.60 -14.35 -1.15
N GLU A 160 -12.30 -14.20 -0.93
CA GLU A 160 -11.65 -12.92 -0.61
C GLU A 160 -10.95 -12.28 -1.83
N ALA A 161 -11.16 -12.81 -3.05
CA ALA A 161 -10.40 -12.42 -4.23
C ALA A 161 -10.60 -10.95 -4.61
N ARG A 162 -9.56 -10.12 -4.47
CA ARG A 162 -9.56 -8.70 -4.90
C ARG A 162 -9.38 -8.56 -6.40
N ASP A 163 -9.60 -7.34 -6.90
CA ASP A 163 -9.30 -7.00 -8.29
C ASP A 163 -7.83 -7.31 -8.64
N TRP A 164 -7.64 -7.88 -9.83
CA TRP A 164 -6.34 -8.41 -10.21
C TRP A 164 -5.50 -7.35 -10.90
N ALA A 165 -4.44 -6.91 -10.21
CA ALA A 165 -3.41 -6.07 -10.82
C ALA A 165 -2.65 -6.85 -11.90
N VAL A 166 -2.87 -6.52 -13.17
CA VAL A 166 -2.25 -7.23 -14.31
C VAL A 166 -1.05 -6.50 -14.91
N SER A 167 -1.00 -5.16 -14.82
CA SER A 167 0.12 -4.42 -15.39
C SER A 167 1.42 -4.61 -14.64
N ARG A 168 2.54 -4.66 -15.36
CA ARG A 168 3.88 -4.80 -14.81
C ARG A 168 4.82 -3.86 -15.56
N ASN A 169 5.58 -3.07 -14.81
CA ASN A 169 6.62 -2.20 -15.38
C ASN A 169 7.88 -3.04 -15.65
N ARG A 170 7.85 -3.83 -16.74
CA ARG A 170 8.91 -4.76 -17.15
C ARG A 170 9.11 -4.73 -18.66
N TYR A 171 10.31 -5.09 -19.10
CA TYR A 171 10.68 -5.14 -20.52
C TYR A 171 10.28 -6.45 -21.21
N TRP A 172 10.32 -7.58 -20.48
CA TRP A 172 10.01 -8.91 -21.04
C TRP A 172 8.61 -9.38 -20.59
N GLY A 173 7.72 -9.57 -21.56
CA GLY A 173 6.35 -10.03 -21.36
C GLY A 173 5.46 -9.68 -22.57
N THR A 174 4.20 -10.09 -22.52
CA THR A 174 3.21 -9.68 -23.52
C THR A 174 2.80 -8.22 -23.29
N PRO A 175 2.94 -7.33 -24.29
CA PRO A 175 2.47 -5.95 -24.17
C PRO A 175 0.97 -5.88 -23.94
N ILE A 176 0.51 -4.92 -23.12
CA ILE A 176 -0.91 -4.62 -22.99
C ILE A 176 -1.32 -3.84 -24.25
N PRO A 177 -2.30 -4.32 -25.05
CA PRO A 177 -2.67 -3.71 -26.33
C PRO A 177 -3.60 -2.49 -26.10
N LEU A 178 -3.08 -1.46 -25.44
CA LEU A 178 -3.76 -0.20 -25.20
C LEU A 178 -2.97 0.93 -25.87
N TRP A 179 -3.68 1.74 -26.64
CA TRP A 179 -3.18 3.00 -27.20
C TRP A 179 -3.90 4.14 -26.49
N ILE A 180 -3.15 5.16 -26.09
CA ILE A 180 -3.65 6.33 -25.38
C ILE A 180 -3.23 7.54 -26.22
N SER A 181 -4.13 8.51 -26.37
CA SER A 181 -3.85 9.80 -26.99
C SER A 181 -2.87 10.61 -26.13
N ASP A 182 -2.14 11.55 -26.75
CA ASP A 182 -1.18 12.39 -26.03
C ASP A 182 -1.87 13.36 -25.05
N ASP A 183 -3.13 13.72 -25.32
CA ASP A 183 -3.97 14.59 -24.48
C ASP A 183 -4.85 13.82 -23.48
N GLY A 184 -4.95 12.49 -23.60
CA GLY A 184 -5.77 11.64 -22.74
C GLY A 184 -7.27 11.76 -23.00
N GLU A 185 -7.68 12.41 -24.09
CA GLU A 185 -9.08 12.45 -24.56
C GLU A 185 -9.36 11.32 -25.57
N GLU A 186 -10.61 10.88 -25.67
CA GLU A 186 -11.06 9.86 -26.64
C GLU A 186 -11.03 10.34 -28.09
#